data_AF-A0A955I4B6-F1
#
_entry.id   AF-A0A955I4B6-F1
#
_cell.length_a   1.000
_cell.length_b   1.000
_cell.length_c   1.000
_cell.angle_alpha   90.00
_cell.angle_beta   90.00
_cell.angle_gamma   90.00
#
_symmetry.space_group_name_H-M   'P 1'
#
loop_
_entity.id
_entity.type
_entity.pdbx_description
1 polymer ?
#
loop_
_entity_poly.entity_id
_entity_poly.type
_entity_poly.pdbx_seq_one_letter_code
_entity_poly.pdbx_strand_id
1 'polypeptide(L)' 'MAQQIIDLPDGATFKFTFAEWLSGKKSESINKKGIIPDVVVPVVSGEDSILKKALEQ' A
#
# COMPACT_ATOMS: atom_id res chain seq x y z
N MET A 1 -2.96 2.92 5.46
CA MET A 1 -3.15 3.34 6.87
C MET A 1 -3.68 4.77 6.88
N ALA A 2 -4.41 5.19 7.90
CA ALA A 2 -4.82 6.59 8.06
C ALA A 2 -4.11 7.22 9.25
N GLN A 3 -3.59 8.43 9.06
CA GLN A 3 -2.84 9.18 10.07
C GLN A 3 -3.50 10.52 10.33
N GLN A 4 -3.41 10.97 11.56
CA GLN A 4 -3.91 12.27 11.99
C GLN A 4 -2.77 13.03 12.67
N ILE A 5 -2.84 14.35 12.56
CA ILE A 5 -1.95 15.29 13.25
C ILE A 5 -2.81 16.04 14.25
N ILE A 6 -2.32 16.18 15.47
CA ILE A 6 -2.89 17.06 16.49
C ILE A 6 -1.83 18.07 16.92
N ASP A 7 -2.25 19.31 17.07
CA ASP A 7 -1.39 20.38 17.59
C ASP A 7 -1.46 20.38 19.12
N LEU A 8 -0.32 20.54 19.76
CA LEU A 8 -0.17 20.59 21.21
C LEU A 8 -0.09 22.05 21.68
N PRO A 9 -0.51 22.36 22.92
CA PRO A 9 -0.52 23.74 23.43
C PRO A 9 0.84 24.43 23.48
N ASP A 10 1.94 23.67 23.48
CA ASP A 10 3.32 24.16 23.43
C ASP A 10 3.80 24.48 21.99
N GLY A 11 2.92 24.34 21.00
CA GLY A 11 3.24 24.54 19.58
C GLY A 11 3.89 23.32 18.91
N ALA A 12 4.06 22.20 19.63
CA ALA A 12 4.49 20.96 19.02
C ALA A 12 3.33 20.26 18.29
N THR A 13 3.63 19.27 17.46
CA THR A 13 2.62 18.49 16.73
C THR A 13 2.83 17.00 16.93
N PHE A 14 1.76 16.25 17.20
CA PHE A 14 1.81 14.81 17.32
C PHE A 14 1.12 14.15 16.13
N LYS A 15 1.91 13.44 15.32
CA LYS A 15 1.43 12.65 14.18
C LYS A 15 1.32 11.18 14.59
N PHE A 16 0.12 10.64 14.53
CA PHE A 16 -0.14 9.24 14.90
C PHE A 16 -1.06 8.54 13.90
N THR A 17 -0.98 7.22 13.89
CA THR A 17 -1.85 6.37 13.08
C THR A 17 -3.09 6.04 13.90
N PHE A 18 -4.28 6.35 13.38
CA PHE A 18 -5.55 6.13 14.09
C PHE A 18 -6.40 5.01 13.49
N ALA A 19 -6.10 4.58 12.26
CA ALA A 19 -6.82 3.49 11.61
C ALA A 19 -5.94 2.66 10.67
N GLU A 20 -6.30 1.39 10.55
CA GLU A 20 -5.72 0.46 9.60
C GLU A 20 -6.72 0.12 8.48
N TRP A 21 -6.19 -0.13 7.27
CA TRP A 21 -7.02 -0.60 6.16
C TRP A 21 -6.84 -2.10 6.03
N LEU A 22 -7.97 -2.79 5.89
CA LEU A 22 -8.03 -4.24 5.69
C LEU A 22 -8.30 -4.56 4.22
N SER A 23 -7.73 -5.65 3.75
CA SER A 23 -8.05 -6.20 2.43
C SER A 23 -9.40 -6.89 2.43
N GLY A 24 -10.23 -6.68 1.39
CA GLY A 24 -11.57 -7.26 1.34
C GLY A 24 -11.61 -8.80 1.20
N LYS A 25 -10.59 -9.40 0.57
CA LYS A 25 -10.57 -10.86 0.32
C LYS A 25 -10.27 -11.70 1.57
N LYS A 26 -9.52 -11.16 2.55
CA LYS A 26 -9.06 -11.92 3.73
C LYS A 26 -9.16 -11.16 5.05
N SER A 27 -9.74 -9.96 5.04
CA SER A 27 -9.74 -9.02 6.18
C SER A 27 -8.34 -8.81 6.80
N GLU A 28 -7.29 -9.03 6.01
CA GLU A 28 -5.91 -8.89 6.47
C GLU A 28 -5.47 -7.44 6.38
N SER A 29 -4.77 -6.95 7.40
CA SER A 29 -4.17 -5.62 7.39
C SER A 29 -3.18 -5.50 6.23
N ILE A 30 -3.36 -4.44 5.44
CA ILE A 30 -2.48 -4.10 4.32
C ILE A 30 -1.14 -3.57 4.85
N ASN A 31 -1.15 -2.97 6.04
CA ASN A 31 0.05 -2.38 6.62
C ASN A 31 1.11 -3.46 6.87
N LYS A 32 2.38 -3.16 6.54
CA LYS A 32 3.55 -4.06 6.59
C LYS A 32 3.52 -5.31 5.69
N LYS A 33 2.35 -5.84 5.33
CA LYS A 33 2.22 -7.03 4.46
C LYS A 33 2.16 -6.69 2.97
N GLY A 34 1.61 -5.51 2.63
CA GLY A 34 1.34 -5.15 1.24
C GLY A 34 0.21 -5.99 0.63
N ILE A 35 0.11 -5.97 -0.70
CA ILE A 35 -0.78 -6.84 -1.47
C ILE A 35 0.12 -7.79 -2.26
N ILE A 36 -0.10 -9.10 -2.08
CA ILE A 36 0.62 -10.12 -2.84
C ILE A 36 -0.12 -10.29 -4.18
N PRO A 37 0.54 -10.07 -5.33
CA PRO A 37 -0.08 -10.27 -6.63
C PRO A 37 -0.28 -11.76 -6.91
N ASP A 38 -1.33 -12.10 -7.64
CA ASP A 38 -1.59 -13.49 -8.05
C ASP A 38 -0.53 -13.99 -9.06
N VAL A 39 0.02 -13.08 -9.87
CA VAL A 39 1.12 -13.35 -10.81
C VAL A 39 2.23 -12.31 -10.64
N VAL A 40 3.46 -12.75 -10.39
CA VAL A 40 4.64 -11.88 -10.27
C VAL A 40 5.31 -11.75 -11.63
N VAL A 41 5.39 -10.52 -12.16
CA VAL A 41 6.12 -10.21 -13.40
C VAL A 41 7.35 -9.36 -13.05
N PRO A 42 8.59 -9.84 -13.29
CA PRO A 42 9.79 -9.06 -13.00
C PRO A 42 9.89 -7.87 -13.95
N VAL A 43 10.22 -6.70 -13.40
CA VAL A 43 10.50 -5.49 -14.19
C VAL A 43 11.88 -5.62 -14.82
N VAL A 44 11.93 -5.85 -16.14
CA VAL A 44 13.17 -5.81 -16.93
C VAL A 44 13.21 -4.45 -17.63
N SER A 45 14.29 -3.67 -17.47
CA SER A 45 14.32 -2.30 -17.98
C SER A 45 14.29 -2.26 -19.51
N GLY A 46 13.45 -1.38 -20.07
CA GLY A 46 13.28 -1.22 -21.51
C GLY A 46 12.10 -2.02 -22.04
N GLU A 47 11.06 -1.30 -22.46
CA GLU A 47 9.78 -1.76 -23.02
C GLU A 47 8.68 -2.28 -22.06
N ASP A 48 7.44 -2.04 -22.52
CA ASP A 48 6.09 -2.39 -22.00
C ASP A 48 5.83 -3.90 -21.80
N SER A 49 6.88 -4.67 -21.51
CA SER A 49 6.84 -6.12 -21.27
C SER A 49 5.85 -6.53 -20.17
N ILE A 50 5.62 -5.66 -19.18
CA ILE A 50 4.63 -5.85 -18.12
C ILE A 50 3.21 -5.75 -18.67
N LEU A 51 2.94 -4.78 -19.55
CA LEU A 51 1.61 -4.58 -20.14
C LEU A 51 1.25 -5.72 -21.09
N LYS A 52 2.18 -6.18 -21.92
CA LYS A 52 1.96 -7.33 -22.82
C LYS A 52 1.64 -8.60 -22.04
N LYS A 53 2.40 -8.92 -21.00
CA LYS A 53 2.16 -10.09 -20.13
C LYS A 53 0.85 -10.01 -19.33
N ALA A 54 0.36 -8.81 -19.02
CA ALA A 54 -0.93 -8.64 -18.36
C ALA A 54 -2.12 -8.94 -19.29
N LEU A 55 -1.95 -8.77 -20.60
CA LEU A 55 -3.00 -9.02 -21.60
C LEU A 55 -3.10 -10.49 -22.05
N GLU A 56 -2.11 -11.33 -21.73
CA GLU A 56 -2.07 -12.75 -22.08
C GLU A 56 -2.75 -13.67 -21.03
N GLN A 57 -3.29 -13.10 -19.94
CA GLN A 57 -3.93 -13.82 -18.82
C GLN A 57 -5.45 -13.99 -18.99
#